data_AF-A0A329ZF66-F1
#
_entry.id   AF-A0A329ZF66-F1
#
_cell.length_a   1.000
_cell.length_b   1.000
_cell.length_c   1.000
_cell.angle_alpha   90.00
_cell.angle_beta   90.00
_cell.angle_gamma   90.00
#
_symmetry.space_group_name_H-M   'P 1'
#
loop_
_entity.id
_entity.type
_entity.pdbx_description
1 polymer ?
#
loop_
_entity_poly.entity_id
_entity_poly.type
_entity_poly.pdbx_seq_one_letter_code
_entity_poly.pdbx_strand_id
1 'polypeptide(L)'
;MKMLILLLVCVWGVVWACQSDLECGLGKHCVKAYMQSKGECMKTVDEVGTPQYSPPRGDSLLPNYDSDGDCRYDSDCPYGFRCHSIYKTCVK
;
A
#
# COMPACT_ATOMS: atom_id res chain seq x y z
N MET A 1 -10.81 34.48 -27.37
CA MET A 1 -10.08 33.26 -27.77
C MET A 1 -9.02 32.95 -26.72
N LYS A 2 -9.05 31.72 -26.19
CA LYS A 2 -7.95 31.05 -25.46
C LYS A 2 -7.57 31.64 -24.09
N MET A 3 -8.38 31.35 -23.07
CA MET A 3 -7.83 31.07 -21.72
C MET A 3 -8.84 30.25 -20.90
N LEU A 4 -9.48 29.27 -21.56
CA LEU A 4 -10.51 28.41 -20.98
C LEU A 4 -10.07 26.94 -21.05
N ILE A 5 -8.80 26.64 -20.72
CA ILE A 5 -8.28 25.25 -20.69
C ILE A 5 -7.14 25.16 -19.68
N LEU A 6 -7.44 25.02 -18.39
CA LEU A 6 -6.46 24.58 -17.37
C LEU A 6 -7.15 23.93 -16.14
N LEU A 7 -8.35 23.38 -16.34
CA LEU A 7 -9.17 22.75 -15.29
C LEU A 7 -9.53 21.27 -15.59
N LEU A 8 -8.80 20.57 -16.48
CA LEU A 8 -9.34 19.33 -17.08
C LEU A 8 -8.44 18.09 -17.16
N VAL A 9 -7.29 17.98 -16.47
CA VAL A 9 -6.56 16.68 -16.43
C VAL A 9 -5.76 16.44 -15.14
N CYS A 10 -6.41 16.37 -13.97
CA CYS A 10 -5.87 15.66 -12.79
C CYS A 10 -6.96 14.82 -12.10
N VAL A 11 -8.04 14.53 -12.81
CA VAL A 11 -9.09 13.60 -12.37
C VAL A 11 -8.73 12.27 -13.01
N TRP A 12 -7.92 11.47 -12.32
CA TRP A 12 -7.92 9.99 -12.29
C TRP A 12 -6.59 9.49 -11.75
N GLY A 13 -6.62 9.04 -10.49
CA GLY A 13 -5.55 8.25 -9.88
C GLY A 13 -4.41 9.06 -9.26
N VAL A 14 -4.70 9.96 -8.31
CA VAL A 14 -3.63 10.41 -7.42
C VAL A 14 -3.27 9.22 -6.53
N VAL A 15 -2.16 8.56 -6.86
CA VAL A 15 -1.53 7.55 -5.99
C VAL A 15 -0.97 8.34 -4.81
N TRP A 16 -1.82 8.63 -3.82
CA TRP A 16 -1.38 9.30 -2.61
C TRP A 16 -0.50 8.33 -1.83
N ALA A 17 0.77 8.70 -1.73
CA ALA A 17 1.65 8.09 -0.75
C ALA A 17 1.06 8.37 0.65
N CYS A 18 0.98 7.34 1.48
CA CYS A 18 0.45 7.44 2.84
C CYS A 18 1.60 7.51 3.85
N GLN A 19 1.37 8.15 5.00
CA GLN A 19 2.26 8.02 6.16
C GLN A 19 1.71 7.06 7.20
N SER A 20 0.40 6.83 7.21
CA SER A 20 -0.27 5.94 8.17
C SER A 20 -1.50 5.26 7.58
N ASP A 21 -1.93 4.17 8.21
CA ASP A 21 -3.17 3.47 7.85
C ASP A 21 -4.42 4.38 7.93
N LEU A 22 -4.37 5.42 8.78
CA LEU A 22 -5.46 6.38 8.96
C LEU A 22 -5.78 7.16 7.67
N GLU A 23 -4.80 7.32 6.78
CA GLU A 23 -4.97 7.99 5.48
C GLU A 23 -5.60 7.07 4.42
N CYS A 24 -5.52 5.75 4.61
CA CYS A 24 -5.93 4.77 3.61
C CYS A 24 -7.42 4.41 3.66
N GLY A 25 -8.06 4.60 4.82
CA GLY A 25 -9.44 4.18 5.08
C GLY A 25 -9.59 2.69 5.42
N LEU A 26 -10.83 2.24 5.57
CA LEU A 26 -11.15 0.87 5.99
C LEU A 26 -10.70 -0.20 4.97
N GLY A 27 -10.17 -1.31 5.48
CA GLY A 27 -9.73 -2.45 4.66
C GLY A 27 -8.47 -2.20 3.85
N LYS A 28 -7.67 -1.20 4.24
CA LYS A 28 -6.37 -0.90 3.63
C LYS A 28 -5.32 -0.61 4.69
N HIS A 29 -4.08 -0.97 4.37
CA HIS A 29 -2.90 -0.65 5.17
C HIS A 29 -1.92 0.19 4.37
N CYS A 30 -1.22 1.09 5.08
CA CYS A 30 -0.14 1.87 4.54
C CYS A 30 1.16 1.05 4.57
N VAL A 31 1.51 0.47 3.44
CA VAL A 31 2.70 -0.38 3.31
C VAL A 31 3.89 0.48 2.94
N LYS A 32 4.93 0.48 3.79
CA LYS A 32 6.14 1.29 3.62
C LYS A 32 7.33 0.39 3.33
N ALA A 33 8.20 0.81 2.42
CA ALA A 33 9.45 0.12 2.17
C ALA A 33 10.42 0.34 3.34
N TYR A 34 11.46 -0.50 3.44
CA TYR A 34 12.46 -0.41 4.50
C TYR A 34 13.05 1.01 4.61
N MET A 35 13.09 1.53 5.83
CA MET A 35 13.54 2.87 6.21
C MET A 35 12.74 4.02 5.59
N GLN A 36 11.58 3.76 4.98
CA GLN A 36 10.70 4.79 4.46
C GLN A 36 9.60 5.14 5.47
N SER A 37 9.34 6.44 5.62
CA SER A 37 8.20 6.98 6.40
C SER A 37 6.93 7.11 5.58
N LYS A 38 7.02 6.96 4.25
CA LYS A 38 5.90 7.01 3.32
C LYS A 38 5.75 5.68 2.59
N GLY A 39 4.51 5.35 2.25
CA GLY A 39 4.12 4.09 1.68
C GLY A 39 2.98 4.22 0.68
N GLU A 40 2.38 3.09 0.33
CA GLU A 40 1.20 3.03 -0.51
C GLU A 40 0.06 2.32 0.22
N CYS A 41 -1.16 2.79 0.01
CA CYS A 41 -2.35 2.17 0.59
C CYS A 41 -2.72 0.89 -0.18
N MET A 42 -2.43 -0.25 0.40
CA MET A 42 -2.74 -1.57 -0.18
C MET A 42 -3.97 -2.18 0.49
N LYS A 43 -4.78 -2.90 -0.27
CA LYS A 43 -5.95 -3.62 0.27
C LYS A 43 -5.50 -4.79 1.13
N THR A 44 -6.15 -5.00 2.26
CA THR A 44 -5.93 -6.18 3.08
C THR A 44 -6.77 -7.34 2.55
N VAL A 45 -6.16 -8.52 2.50
CA VAL A 45 -6.80 -9.74 2.02
C VAL A 45 -6.38 -10.92 2.90
N ASP A 46 -7.18 -11.99 2.88
CA ASP A 46 -6.79 -13.28 3.47
C ASP A 46 -5.86 -14.09 2.53
N GLU A 47 -5.50 -15.30 2.95
CA GLU A 47 -4.60 -16.22 2.24
C GLU A 47 -5.07 -16.60 0.83
N VAL A 48 -6.36 -16.42 0.51
CA VAL A 48 -6.92 -16.71 -0.83
C VAL A 48 -7.24 -15.44 -1.63
N GLY A 49 -7.01 -14.25 -1.06
CA GLY A 49 -7.24 -12.97 -1.72
C GLY A 49 -8.62 -12.36 -1.46
N THR A 50 -9.38 -12.84 -0.48
CA THR A 50 -10.67 -12.24 -0.11
C THR A 50 -10.43 -10.95 0.67
N PRO A 51 -11.02 -9.80 0.26
CA PRO A 51 -10.85 -8.53 0.96
C PRO A 51 -11.25 -8.60 2.43
N GLN A 52 -10.42 -8.02 3.28
CA GLN A 52 -10.67 -7.85 4.72
C GLN A 52 -10.97 -6.38 5.02
N TYR A 53 -11.85 -6.13 5.98
CA TYR A 53 -12.25 -4.77 6.39
C TYR A 53 -11.74 -4.45 7.80
N SER A 54 -10.44 -4.66 8.02
CA SER A 54 -9.77 -4.33 9.27
C SER A 54 -9.76 -2.81 9.51
N PRO A 55 -9.86 -2.36 10.77
CA PRO A 55 -9.64 -0.97 11.12
C PRO A 55 -8.17 -0.57 10.93
N PRO A 56 -7.88 0.74 10.76
CA PRO A 56 -6.50 1.24 10.71
C PRO A 56 -5.70 0.87 11.96
N ARG A 57 -4.42 0.52 11.79
CA ARG A 57 -3.53 0.23 12.92
C ARG A 57 -2.96 1.51 13.51
N GLY A 58 -2.90 1.57 14.85
CA GLY A 58 -2.40 2.75 15.58
C GLY A 58 -0.88 2.90 15.57
N ASP A 59 -0.15 1.82 15.27
CA ASP A 59 1.32 1.77 15.24
C ASP A 59 1.92 2.11 13.86
N SER A 60 1.08 2.37 12.85
CA SER A 60 1.53 2.62 11.47
C SER A 60 2.05 4.04 11.20
N LEU A 61 2.39 4.80 12.24
CA LEU A 61 2.93 6.16 12.13
C LEU A 61 4.46 6.20 11.91
N LEU A 62 5.16 5.14 12.33
CA LEU A 62 6.61 5.08 12.25
C LEU A 62 7.08 4.63 10.86
N PRO A 63 8.35 4.94 10.49
CA PRO A 63 9.00 4.29 9.37
C PRO A 63 9.01 2.76 9.52
N ASN A 64 9.07 2.06 8.40
CA ASN A 64 9.27 0.62 8.44
C ASN A 64 10.73 0.29 8.77
N TYR A 65 10.98 -0.29 9.95
CA TYR A 65 12.30 -0.73 10.38
C TYR A 65 12.56 -2.23 10.14
N ASP A 66 11.60 -2.96 9.59
CA ASP A 66 11.76 -4.36 9.22
C ASP A 66 12.50 -4.47 7.88
N SER A 67 13.73 -4.98 7.93
CA SER A 67 14.56 -5.19 6.75
C SER A 67 14.24 -6.47 5.98
N ASP A 68 13.58 -7.43 6.64
CA ASP A 68 13.24 -8.72 6.03
C ASP A 68 11.90 -8.64 5.30
N GLY A 69 10.94 -7.90 5.87
CA GLY A 69 9.57 -7.83 5.38
C GLY A 69 8.85 -9.18 5.48
N ASP A 70 7.70 -9.28 4.83
CA ASP A 70 6.90 -10.52 4.80
C ASP A 70 7.48 -11.58 3.85
N CYS A 71 8.28 -11.18 2.85
CA CYS A 71 8.80 -12.08 1.82
C CYS A 71 10.13 -11.63 1.20
N ARG A 72 10.92 -12.60 0.73
CA ARG A 72 12.12 -12.35 -0.11
C ARG A 72 11.92 -12.78 -1.55
N TYR A 73 11.17 -13.86 -1.78
CA TYR A 73 10.87 -14.47 -3.07
C TYR A 73 9.39 -14.80 -3.22
N ASP A 74 8.92 -14.99 -4.46
CA ASP A 74 7.51 -15.36 -4.74
C ASP A 74 7.10 -16.68 -4.06
N SER A 75 8.06 -17.58 -3.79
CA SER A 75 7.84 -18.85 -3.08
C SER A 75 7.54 -18.70 -1.59
N ASP A 76 7.84 -17.54 -0.99
CA ASP A 76 7.55 -17.25 0.41
C ASP A 76 6.07 -16.84 0.61
N CYS A 77 5.38 -16.52 -0.49
CA CYS A 77 4.01 -16.05 -0.48
C CYS A 77 2.99 -17.20 -0.69
N PRO A 78 1.76 -17.04 -0.18
CA PRO A 78 0.66 -17.96 -0.46
C PRO A 78 0.36 -18.11 -1.96
N TYR A 79 -0.37 -19.18 -2.31
CA TYR A 79 -0.69 -19.47 -3.70
C TYR A 79 -1.41 -18.31 -4.40
N GLY A 80 -0.87 -17.88 -5.53
CA GLY A 80 -1.41 -16.79 -6.33
C GLY A 80 -1.01 -15.39 -5.85
N PHE A 81 -0.17 -15.28 -4.82
CA PHE A 81 0.48 -14.04 -4.42
C PHE A 81 1.93 -14.03 -4.94
N ARG A 82 2.50 -12.83 -5.02
CA ARG A 82 3.87 -12.57 -5.45
C ARG A 82 4.55 -11.63 -4.47
N CYS A 83 5.86 -11.75 -4.34
CA CYS A 83 6.62 -10.90 -3.45
C CYS A 83 6.87 -9.54 -4.10
N HIS A 84 6.37 -8.47 -3.49
CA HIS A 84 6.63 -7.13 -3.97
C HIS A 84 8.10 -6.75 -3.72
N SER A 85 8.85 -6.46 -4.78
CA SER A 85 10.31 -6.27 -4.71
C SER A 85 10.76 -5.12 -3.79
N ILE A 86 10.00 -4.03 -3.77
CA ILE A 86 10.29 -2.81 -2.98
C ILE A 86 9.74 -2.91 -1.55
N TYR A 87 8.44 -3.19 -1.42
CA TYR A 87 7.76 -3.22 -0.13
C TYR A 87 7.95 -4.51 0.67
N LYS A 88 8.52 -5.56 0.06
CA LYS A 88 8.76 -6.88 0.68
C LYS A 88 7.51 -7.45 1.35
N THR A 89 6.36 -7.26 0.71
CA THR A 89 5.07 -7.81 1.15
C THR A 89 4.46 -8.67 0.05
N CYS A 90 3.61 -9.63 0.42
CA CYS A 90 2.91 -10.48 -0.53
C CYS A 90 1.70 -9.76 -1.13
N VAL A 91 1.69 -9.60 -2.45
CA VAL A 91 0.63 -8.92 -3.21
C VAL A 91 0.02 -9.86 -4.25
N LYS A 92 -1.25 -9.66 -4.59
CA LYS A 92 -1.99 -10.46 -5.57
C LYS A 92 -2.36 -9.63 -6.79
#